data_AF-A0A2Z4UZ38-F1
#
_entry.id   AF-A0A2Z4UZ38-F1
#
_cell.length_a   1.000
_cell.length_b   1.000
_cell.length_c   1.000
_cell.angle_alpha   90.00
_cell.angle_beta   90.00
_cell.angle_gamma   90.00
#
_symmetry.space_group_name_H-M   'P 1'
#
loop_
_entity.id
_entity.type
_entity.pdbx_description
1 polymer ?
#
loop_
_entity_poly.entity_id
_entity_poly.type
_entity_poly.pdbx_seq_one_letter_code
_entity_poly.pdbx_strand_id
1 'polypeptide(L)'
;MEHPIRMRRLIFGGRARSVTSQREKRREILARGNSAAARLRRIVRKAGRWKCVRCGRHVLASAIDIDHVQPLALGGTDTDGNVQSLCRPCHRLKTREDFGAAGTPF
;
A
#
# COMPACT_ATOMS: atom_id res chain seq x y z
N MET A 1 -39.81 32.70 38.10
CA MET A 1 -38.54 33.05 37.43
C MET A 1 -37.62 31.84 37.49
N GLU A 2 -37.77 30.84 36.62
CA GLU A 2 -36.80 29.74 36.53
C GLU A 2 -36.68 29.30 35.06
N HIS A 3 -35.45 29.27 34.56
CA HIS A 3 -35.09 29.19 33.15
C HIS A 3 -35.06 27.74 32.62
N PRO A 4 -35.46 27.50 31.35
CA PRO A 4 -35.31 26.18 30.72
C PRO A 4 -33.84 25.94 30.34
N ILE A 5 -33.28 24.85 30.85
CA ILE A 5 -31.92 24.39 30.55
C ILE A 5 -31.90 23.85 29.11
N ARG A 6 -31.35 24.62 28.18
CA ARG A 6 -31.15 24.22 26.78
C ARG A 6 -30.19 23.03 26.70
N MET A 7 -30.69 21.87 26.29
CA MET A 7 -29.88 20.73 25.83
C MET A 7 -29.01 21.18 24.64
N ARG A 8 -27.70 21.19 24.86
CA ARG A 8 -26.69 21.52 23.85
C ARG A 8 -26.37 20.26 23.06
N ARG A 9 -27.00 20.10 21.89
CA ARG A 9 -26.74 19.02 20.94
C ARG A 9 -25.30 19.13 20.42
N LEU A 10 -24.41 18.23 20.85
CA LEU A 10 -23.08 18.09 20.25
C LEU A 10 -23.23 17.47 18.86
N ILE A 11 -23.02 18.29 17.84
CA ILE A 11 -22.96 17.89 16.44
C ILE A 11 -21.58 17.30 16.18
N PHE A 12 -21.43 15.97 16.23
CA PHE A 12 -20.23 15.29 15.72
C PHE A 12 -20.29 15.32 14.18
N GLY A 13 -19.82 16.42 13.58
CA GLY A 13 -19.67 16.60 12.15
C GLY A 13 -18.45 15.85 11.60
N GLY A 14 -18.47 14.52 11.64
CA GLY A 14 -17.50 13.68 10.92
C GLY A 14 -17.84 13.66 9.43
N ARG A 15 -17.17 14.50 8.63
CA ARG A 15 -17.38 14.57 7.18
C ARG A 15 -16.90 13.25 6.52
N ALA A 16 -17.82 12.32 6.28
CA ALA A 16 -17.54 11.11 5.51
C ALA A 16 -17.09 11.51 4.09
N ARG A 17 -15.84 11.24 3.73
CA ARG A 17 -15.30 11.54 2.38
C ARG A 17 -16.04 10.68 1.36
N SER A 18 -16.60 11.29 0.30
CA SER A 18 -17.32 10.56 -0.75
C SER A 18 -16.40 9.53 -1.42
N VAL A 19 -16.92 8.32 -1.68
CA VAL A 19 -16.18 7.22 -2.32
C VAL A 19 -15.64 7.62 -3.70
N THR A 20 -16.35 8.49 -4.42
CA THR A 20 -15.95 9.05 -5.72
C THR A 20 -14.67 9.88 -5.61
N SER A 21 -14.58 10.77 -4.62
CA SER A 21 -13.39 11.61 -4.40
C SER A 21 -12.13 10.80 -4.05
N GLN A 22 -12.29 9.63 -3.43
CA GLN A 22 -11.18 8.75 -3.08
C GLN A 22 -10.62 8.02 -4.31
N ARG A 23 -11.49 7.59 -5.24
CA ARG A 23 -11.08 6.95 -6.51
C ARG A 23 -10.32 7.92 -7.43
N GLU A 24 -10.77 9.16 -7.52
CA GLU A 24 -10.12 10.21 -8.32
C GLU A 24 -8.73 10.56 -7.78
N LYS A 25 -8.62 10.80 -6.47
CA LYS A 25 -7.31 11.02 -5.81
C LYS A 25 -6.35 9.87 -6.05
N ARG A 26 -6.83 8.62 -5.96
CA ARG A 26 -5.99 7.44 -6.25
C ARG A 26 -5.51 7.42 -7.69
N ARG A 27 -6.38 7.72 -8.67
CA ARG A 27 -6.00 7.83 -10.10
C ARG A 27 -4.91 8.88 -10.30
N GLU A 28 -5.05 10.05 -9.69
CA GLU A 28 -4.09 11.14 -9.83
C GLU A 28 -2.71 10.79 -9.22
N ILE A 29 -2.66 10.16 -8.04
CA ILE A 29 -1.40 9.70 -7.43
C ILE A 29 -0.70 8.68 -8.33
N LEU A 30 -1.45 7.73 -8.90
CA LEU A 30 -0.93 6.74 -9.84
C LEU A 30 -0.43 7.41 -11.13
N ALA A 31 -1.18 8.35 -11.70
CA ALA A 31 -0.79 9.10 -12.90
C ALA A 31 0.50 9.91 -12.69
N ARG A 32 0.72 10.44 -11.49
CA ARG A 32 1.94 11.17 -11.12
C ARG A 32 3.14 10.25 -10.79
N GLY A 33 2.97 8.93 -10.83
CA GLY A 33 4.02 7.97 -10.48
C GLY A 33 4.48 8.06 -9.01
N ASN A 34 3.61 8.56 -8.13
CA ASN A 34 3.92 8.83 -6.72
C ASN A 34 3.29 7.81 -5.76
N SER A 35 3.00 6.61 -6.26
CA SER A 35 2.62 5.46 -5.43
C SER A 35 3.74 5.09 -4.46
N ALA A 36 3.40 4.51 -3.30
CA ALA A 36 4.38 4.04 -2.34
C ALA A 36 5.32 3.01 -2.99
N ALA A 37 4.76 2.11 -3.80
CA ALA A 37 5.53 1.13 -4.56
C ALA A 37 6.50 1.80 -5.56
N ALA A 38 6.08 2.85 -6.27
CA ALA A 38 6.95 3.57 -7.20
C ALA A 38 8.06 4.35 -6.49
N ARG A 39 7.76 4.94 -5.32
CA ARG A 39 8.75 5.62 -4.48
C ARG A 39 9.82 4.63 -3.99
N LEU A 40 9.42 3.50 -3.42
CA LEU A 40 10.37 2.48 -2.96
C LEU A 40 11.19 1.92 -4.13
N ARG A 41 10.57 1.68 -5.29
CA ARG A 41 11.29 1.22 -6.49
C ARG A 41 12.38 2.20 -6.94
N ARG A 42 12.14 3.50 -6.89
CA ARG A 42 13.15 4.52 -7.19
C ARG A 42 14.32 4.47 -6.21
N ILE A 43 14.05 4.34 -4.92
CA ILE A 43 15.07 4.22 -3.86
C ILE A 43 15.95 2.99 -4.10
N VAL A 44 15.32 1.83 -4.32
CA VAL A 44 16.02 0.56 -4.58
C VAL A 44 16.89 0.66 -5.83
N ARG A 45 16.38 1.22 -6.94
CA ARG A 45 17.15 1.37 -8.17
C ARG A 45 18.37 2.29 -7.98
N LYS A 46 18.19 3.41 -7.26
CA LYS A 46 19.28 4.35 -6.96
C LYS A 46 20.38 3.72 -6.11
N ALA A 47 20.04 2.81 -5.21
CA ALA A 47 21.00 2.11 -4.35
C ALA A 47 21.84 1.05 -5.09
N GLY A 48 21.38 0.55 -6.25
CA GLY A 48 22.08 -0.47 -7.05
C GLY A 48 22.04 -1.89 -6.48
N ARG A 49 22.08 -2.03 -5.15
CA ARG A 49 21.83 -3.29 -4.41
C ARG A 49 20.88 -3.02 -3.26
N TRP A 50 20.08 -4.03 -2.88
CA TRP A 50 19.10 -3.88 -1.81
C TRP A 50 18.82 -5.19 -1.09
N LYS A 51 18.41 -5.08 0.17
CA LYS A 51 18.11 -6.21 1.06
C LYS A 51 16.70 -6.73 0.79
N CYS A 52 16.58 -8.02 0.52
CA CYS A 52 15.28 -8.70 0.59
C CYS A 52 14.81 -8.74 2.05
N VAL A 53 13.61 -8.26 2.35
CA VAL A 53 13.11 -8.23 3.73
C VAL A 53 12.85 -9.64 4.29
N ARG A 54 12.49 -10.59 3.41
CA ARG A 54 12.16 -11.97 3.80
C ARG A 54 13.38 -12.84 4.09
N CYS A 55 14.39 -12.82 3.23
CA CYS A 55 15.56 -13.70 3.36
C CYS A 55 16.85 -12.98 3.77
N GLY A 56 16.81 -11.66 3.94
CA GLY A 56 17.95 -10.87 4.39
C GLY A 56 19.10 -10.68 3.40
N ARG A 57 19.08 -11.35 2.24
CA ARG A 57 20.14 -11.24 1.23
C ARG A 57 20.13 -9.89 0.52
N HIS A 58 21.32 -9.34 0.30
CA HIS A 58 21.53 -8.17 -0.57
C HIS A 58 21.76 -8.63 -2.01
N VAL A 59 20.83 -8.31 -2.91
CA VAL A 59 20.92 -8.66 -4.34
C VAL A 59 20.94 -7.39 -5.19
N LEU A 60 21.22 -7.53 -6.49
CA LEU A 60 21.11 -6.42 -7.44
C LEU A 60 19.69 -5.85 -7.41
N ALA A 61 19.57 -4.52 -7.53
CA ALA A 61 18.28 -3.84 -7.56
C ALA A 61 17.36 -4.36 -8.68
N SER A 62 17.92 -4.83 -9.80
CA SER A 62 17.19 -5.46 -10.91
C SER A 62 16.56 -6.83 -10.57
N ALA A 63 17.00 -7.45 -9.47
CA ALA A 63 16.48 -8.71 -8.94
C ALA A 63 15.55 -8.51 -7.73
N ILE A 64 15.20 -7.26 -7.41
CA ILE A 64 14.24 -6.90 -6.37
C ILE A 64 12.92 -6.48 -7.00
N ASP A 65 11.85 -7.11 -6.52
CA ASP A 65 10.49 -6.73 -6.78
C ASP A 65 9.93 -5.97 -5.58
N ILE A 66 9.18 -4.90 -5.87
CA ILE A 66 8.41 -4.16 -4.87
C ILE A 66 7.01 -4.72 -4.88
N ASP A 67 6.61 -5.27 -3.75
CA ASP A 67 5.38 -6.03 -3.58
C ASP A 67 4.58 -5.47 -2.40
N HIS A 68 3.25 -5.68 -2.41
CA HIS A 68 2.40 -5.26 -1.30
C HIS A 68 2.34 -6.34 -0.23
N VAL A 69 2.50 -6.00 1.06
CA VAL A 69 2.45 -6.98 2.17
C VAL A 69 1.08 -7.68 2.18
N GLN A 70 0.00 -6.92 2.32
CA GLN A 70 -1.36 -7.34 1.97
C GLN A 70 -1.59 -7.01 0.49
N PRO A 71 -1.88 -7.99 -0.39
CA PRO A 71 -2.14 -7.73 -1.79
C PRO A 71 -3.31 -6.77 -2.00
N LEU A 72 -3.21 -5.90 -3.01
CA LEU A 72 -4.29 -4.98 -3.37
C LEU A 72 -5.60 -5.71 -3.72
N ALA A 73 -5.50 -6.88 -4.35
CA ALA A 73 -6.66 -7.72 -4.70
C ALA A 73 -7.39 -8.28 -3.47
N LEU A 74 -6.69 -8.39 -2.33
CA LEU A 74 -7.22 -8.87 -1.06
C LEU A 74 -7.46 -7.71 -0.08
N GLY A 75 -7.74 -6.51 -0.60
CA GLY A 75 -8.07 -5.33 0.21
C GLY A 75 -6.89 -4.51 0.72
N GLY A 76 -5.66 -4.81 0.29
CA GLY A 76 -4.48 -4.03 0.65
C GLY A 76 -4.50 -2.60 0.09
N THR A 77 -3.72 -1.71 0.72
CA THR A 77 -3.55 -0.31 0.30
C THR A 77 -2.15 -0.04 -0.22
N ASP A 78 -1.99 0.93 -1.11
CA ASP A 78 -0.67 1.37 -1.56
C ASP A 78 -0.11 2.46 -0.62
N THR A 79 0.52 2.04 0.47
CA THR A 79 1.10 2.90 1.51
C THR A 79 2.51 2.42 1.84
N ASP A 80 3.35 3.29 2.41
CA ASP A 80 4.75 2.92 2.76
C ASP A 80 4.82 1.73 3.73
N GLY A 81 3.83 1.59 4.62
CA GLY A 81 3.73 0.48 5.55
C GLY A 81 3.23 -0.83 4.94
N ASN A 82 2.67 -0.80 3.71
CA ASN A 82 2.18 -1.98 3.01
C ASN A 82 2.99 -2.31 1.77
N VAL A 83 4.15 -1.70 1.54
CA VAL A 83 5.07 -2.07 0.45
C VAL A 83 6.36 -2.63 1.00
N GLN A 84 6.91 -3.65 0.34
CA GLN A 84 8.11 -4.35 0.76
C GLN A 84 9.00 -4.73 -0.42
N SER A 85 10.31 -4.91 -0.16
CA SER A 85 11.29 -5.34 -1.16
C SER A 85 11.59 -6.83 -1.03
N LEU A 86 11.26 -7.60 -2.06
CA LEU A 86 11.49 -9.05 -2.11
C LEU A 86 12.41 -9.39 -3.28
N CYS A 87 13.32 -10.34 -3.09
CA CYS A 87 14.01 -10.94 -4.24
C CYS A 87 13.05 -11.88 -4.98
N ARG A 88 13.26 -12.08 -6.29
CA ARG A 88 12.36 -12.89 -7.15
C ARG A 88 11.94 -14.25 -6.58
N PRO A 89 12.82 -15.05 -5.93
CA PRO A 89 12.39 -16.31 -5.30
C PRO A 89 11.42 -16.10 -4.14
N CYS A 90 11.70 -15.11 -3.28
CA CYS A 90 10.85 -14.80 -2.13
C CYS A 90 9.51 -14.18 -2.54
N HIS A 91 9.50 -13.40 -3.63
CA HIS A 91 8.26 -12.88 -4.22
C HIS A 91 7.39 -14.01 -4.74
N ARG A 92 7.94 -14.95 -5.53
CA ARG A 92 7.21 -16.14 -6.01
C ARG A 92 6.60 -16.98 -4.88
N LEU A 93 7.35 -17.18 -3.79
CA LEU A 93 6.83 -17.88 -2.61
C LEU A 93 5.65 -17.13 -1.99
N LYS A 94 5.77 -15.80 -1.84
CA LYS A 94 4.69 -14.97 -1.31
C LYS A 94 3.45 -15.00 -2.21
N THR A 95 3.60 -14.88 -3.53
CA THR A 95 2.46 -14.96 -4.45
C THR A 95 1.69 -16.27 -4.29
N ARG A 96 2.40 -17.39 -4.08
CA ARG A 96 1.78 -18.69 -3.79
C ARG A 96 1.08 -18.74 -2.43
N GLU A 97 1.62 -18.06 -1.43
CA GLU A 97 1.01 -17.97 -0.09
C GLU A 97 -0.25 -17.11 -0.13
N ASP A 98 -0.24 -16.02 -0.90
CA ASP A 98 -1.37 -15.08 -1.00
C ASP A 98 -2.54 -15.62 -1.83
N PHE A 99 -2.26 -16.33 -2.93
CA PHE A 99 -3.28 -16.69 -3.94
C PHE A 99 -3.36 -18.19 -4.25
N GLY A 100 -2.53 -19.02 -3.60
CA GLY A 100 -2.43 -20.44 -3.90
C GLY A 100 -1.78 -20.74 -5.26
N ALA A 101 -1.72 -22.01 -5.64
CA ALA A 101 -1.08 -22.44 -6.90
C ALA A 101 -1.89 -22.10 -8.16
N ALA A 102 -3.20 -21.86 -8.03
CA ALA A 102 -4.12 -21.60 -9.15
C ALA A 102 -4.42 -20.10 -9.38
N GLY A 103 -3.94 -19.21 -8.50
CA GLY A 103 -4.30 -17.80 -8.49
C GLY A 103 -3.24 -16.86 -9.07
N THR A 104 -2.38 -17.30 -9.97
CA THR A 104 -1.36 -16.43 -10.59
C THR A 104 -2.00 -15.49 -11.63
N PRO A 105 -1.96 -14.16 -11.43
CA PRO A 105 -2.37 -13.18 -12.44
C PRO A 105 -1.23 -12.79 -13.39
N PHE A 106 -0.14 -13.58 -13.45
CA PHE A 106 1.02 -13.37 -14.30
C PHE A 106 1.57 -14.68 -14.84
#